data_AF-A0A8H7P3J9-F1
#
_entry.id   AF-A0A8H7P3J9-F1
#
_cell.length_a   1.000
_cell.length_b   1.000
_cell.length_c   1.000
_cell.angle_alpha   90.00
_cell.angle_beta   90.00
_cell.angle_gamma   90.00
#
_symmetry.space_group_name_H-M   'P 1'
#
loop_
_entity.id
_entity.type
_entity.pdbx_description
1 polymer ?
#
loop_
_entity_poly.entity_id
_entity_poly.type
_entity_poly.pdbx_seq_one_letter_code
_entity_poly.pdbx_strand_id
1 'polypeptide(L)'
;MFSLSARTSALRSASRTFSTTPSRSADVAKLMLIGHLGKDPELRSTKNDKEYVQYTVATTNFPPPPPSADGSRGEAKTTWHTVLSFNPGVNTYLQRLKKGSQVFVEANFELREPDPNADPDTPQGQRQIFLRHETIRVLKMPRDVSESSREEESES
;
A
#
# COMPACT_ATOMS: atom_id res chain seq x y z
N MET A 1 -5.01 72.93 12.06
CA MET A 1 -5.68 72.01 12.99
C MET A 1 -5.96 70.71 12.25
N PHE A 2 -5.16 69.67 12.46
CA PHE A 2 -5.33 68.38 11.79
C PHE A 2 -6.06 67.39 12.72
N SER A 3 -7.20 66.88 12.24
CA SER A 3 -8.05 65.90 12.91
C SER A 3 -7.47 64.49 12.75
N LEU A 4 -7.16 63.82 13.86
CA LEU A 4 -6.83 62.39 13.87
C LEU A 4 -8.12 61.57 14.02
N SER A 5 -8.48 60.84 12.97
CA SER A 5 -9.53 59.82 13.03
C SER A 5 -8.87 58.46 13.37
N ALA A 6 -9.05 57.98 14.59
CA ALA A 6 -8.61 56.65 15.00
C ALA A 6 -9.63 55.61 14.52
N ARG A 7 -9.23 54.76 13.56
CA ARG A 7 -10.00 53.57 13.15
C ARG A 7 -9.66 52.41 14.08
N THR A 8 -10.62 51.97 14.88
CA THR A 8 -10.50 50.72 15.64
C THR A 8 -10.82 49.53 14.73
N SER A 9 -9.83 48.70 14.43
CA SER A 9 -10.06 47.42 13.75
C SER A 9 -10.60 46.41 14.77
N ALA A 10 -11.87 46.05 14.65
CA ALA A 10 -12.43 44.92 15.40
C ALA A 10 -11.82 43.62 14.90
N LEU A 11 -11.04 42.94 15.73
CA LEU A 11 -10.59 41.57 15.48
C LEU A 11 -11.83 40.66 15.52
N ARG A 12 -12.29 40.21 14.35
CA ARG A 12 -13.27 39.12 14.27
C ARG A 12 -12.57 37.85 14.72
N SER A 13 -12.89 37.40 15.92
CA SER A 13 -12.55 36.04 16.38
C SER A 13 -13.20 35.05 15.41
N ALA A 14 -12.39 34.39 14.60
CA ALA A 14 -12.84 33.29 13.76
C ALA A 14 -13.18 32.13 14.69
N SER A 15 -14.45 31.99 15.05
CA SER A 15 -14.97 30.80 15.70
C SER A 15 -14.74 29.62 14.75
N ARG A 16 -13.73 28.81 15.04
CA ARG A 16 -13.54 27.53 14.36
C ARG A 16 -14.68 26.63 14.84
N THR A 17 -15.70 26.48 14.01
CA THR A 17 -16.82 25.57 14.25
C THR A 17 -16.28 24.15 14.39
N PHE A 18 -16.33 23.63 15.61
CA PHE A 18 -16.03 22.23 15.90
C PHE A 18 -17.10 21.37 15.19
N SER A 19 -16.67 20.48 14.29
CA SER A 19 -17.57 19.60 13.55
C SER A 19 -18.37 18.72 14.52
N THR A 20 -19.69 18.77 14.46
CA THR A 20 -20.58 17.94 15.31
C THR A 20 -20.81 16.54 14.77
N THR A 21 -20.15 16.14 13.67
CA THR A 21 -20.14 14.72 13.31
C THR A 21 -19.41 13.98 14.42
N PRO A 22 -20.03 13.01 15.12
CA PRO A 22 -19.30 12.22 16.10
C PRO A 22 -18.05 11.69 15.39
N SER A 23 -16.87 11.85 15.99
CA SER A 23 -15.76 11.02 15.57
C SER A 23 -16.27 9.60 15.81
N ARG A 24 -16.73 8.91 14.76
CA ARG A 24 -16.82 7.47 14.85
C ARG A 24 -15.39 7.10 15.24
N SER A 25 -15.23 6.64 16.48
CA SER A 25 -14.07 5.87 16.90
C SER A 25 -14.10 4.64 15.99
N ALA A 26 -13.69 4.82 14.74
CA ALA A 26 -13.54 3.76 13.79
C ALA A 26 -12.23 3.12 14.18
N ASP A 27 -12.29 1.89 14.67
CA ASP A 27 -11.09 1.11 14.90
C ASP A 27 -10.29 1.08 13.59
N VAL A 28 -9.00 1.42 13.68
CA VAL A 28 -8.11 1.49 12.50
C VAL A 28 -7.13 0.34 12.55
N ALA A 29 -7.29 -0.60 11.62
CA ALA A 29 -6.27 -1.59 11.30
C ALA A 29 -5.65 -1.21 9.94
N LYS A 30 -4.39 -0.77 9.99
CA LYS A 30 -3.62 -0.32 8.81
C LYS A 30 -2.28 -1.04 8.74
N LEU A 31 -1.93 -1.52 7.56
CA LEU A 31 -0.64 -2.07 7.21
C LEU A 31 0.08 -1.11 6.26
N MET A 32 1.32 -0.76 6.60
CA MET A 32 2.19 0.07 5.76
C MET A 32 3.34 -0.79 5.23
N LEU A 33 3.52 -0.81 3.92
CA LEU A 33 4.53 -1.63 3.25
C LEU A 33 5.44 -0.75 2.41
N ILE A 34 6.75 -0.96 2.51
CA ILE A 34 7.73 -0.49 1.54
C ILE A 34 8.41 -1.71 0.96
N GLY A 35 8.30 -1.89 -0.36
CA GLY A 35 8.80 -3.10 -1.00
C GLY A 35 8.76 -3.02 -2.51
N HIS A 36 8.96 -4.15 -3.17
CA HIS A 36 8.95 -4.24 -4.63
C HIS A 36 7.73 -5.01 -5.14
N LEU A 37 7.18 -4.58 -6.26
CA LEU A 37 6.16 -5.36 -6.97
C LEU A 37 6.76 -6.66 -7.48
N GLY A 38 6.21 -7.80 -7.05
CA GLY A 38 6.64 -9.13 -7.49
C GLY A 38 6.33 -9.45 -8.94
N LYS A 39 5.24 -8.87 -9.43
CA LYS A 39 4.71 -9.02 -10.78
C LYS A 39 3.93 -7.77 -11.17
N ASP A 40 3.65 -7.63 -12.46
CA ASP A 40 2.77 -6.59 -12.99
C ASP A 40 1.38 -6.73 -12.34
N PRO A 41 0.71 -5.63 -11.93
CA PRO A 41 -0.63 -5.69 -11.37
C PRO A 41 -1.65 -6.27 -12.36
N GLU A 42 -2.47 -7.22 -11.89
CA GLU A 42 -3.42 -7.95 -12.72
C GLU A 42 -4.84 -7.46 -12.47
N LEU A 43 -5.57 -7.10 -13.53
CA LEU A 43 -7.01 -6.85 -13.46
C LEU A 43 -7.76 -8.19 -13.44
N ARG A 44 -8.67 -8.35 -12.50
CA ARG A 44 -9.51 -9.54 -12.32
C ARG A 44 -10.96 -9.13 -12.08
N SER A 45 -11.88 -10.06 -12.31
CA SER A 45 -13.31 -9.85 -12.06
C SER A 45 -13.81 -10.81 -10.98
N THR A 46 -14.71 -10.32 -10.15
CA THR A 46 -15.42 -11.12 -9.14
C THR A 46 -16.57 -11.88 -9.81
N LYS A 47 -17.14 -12.89 -9.14
CA LYS A 47 -18.38 -13.57 -9.57
C LYS A 47 -19.58 -12.63 -9.81
N ASN A 48 -19.55 -11.44 -9.20
CA ASN A 48 -20.58 -10.42 -9.32
C ASN A 48 -20.21 -9.35 -10.38
N ASP A 49 -19.35 -9.68 -11.35
CA ASP A 49 -18.83 -8.78 -12.39
C ASP A 49 -18.15 -7.49 -11.91
N LYS A 50 -17.75 -7.44 -10.64
CA LYS A 50 -16.99 -6.33 -10.08
C LYS A 50 -15.50 -6.51 -10.35
N GLU A 51 -14.92 -5.59 -11.08
CA GLU A 51 -13.49 -5.54 -11.36
C GLU A 51 -12.67 -5.12 -10.14
N TYR A 52 -11.50 -5.74 -10.00
CA TYR A 52 -10.50 -5.40 -9.01
C TYR A 52 -9.09 -5.62 -9.56
N VAL A 53 -8.12 -4.87 -9.07
CA VAL A 53 -6.70 -5.09 -9.38
C VAL A 53 -6.03 -5.80 -8.21
N GLN A 54 -5.34 -6.88 -8.50
CA GLN A 54 -4.51 -7.62 -7.54
C GLN A 54 -3.04 -7.36 -7.83
N TYR A 55 -2.28 -7.03 -6.80
CA TYR A 55 -0.82 -6.90 -6.90
C TYR A 55 -0.14 -7.49 -5.66
N THR A 56 1.12 -7.89 -5.81
CA THR A 56 1.90 -8.52 -4.74
C THR A 56 3.14 -7.70 -4.44
N VAL A 57 3.37 -7.37 -3.18
CA VAL A 57 4.53 -6.61 -2.69
C VAL A 57 5.44 -7.54 -1.90
N ALA A 58 6.72 -7.62 -2.29
CA ALA A 58 7.75 -8.28 -1.52
C ALA A 58 8.35 -7.33 -0.49
N THR A 59 8.45 -7.78 0.76
CA THR A 59 9.19 -7.10 1.83
C THR A 59 10.18 -8.06 2.46
N THR A 60 11.43 -7.64 2.64
CA THR A 60 12.47 -8.39 3.36
C THR A 60 12.65 -7.82 4.75
N ASN A 61 12.63 -8.67 5.78
CA ASN A 61 12.88 -8.23 7.15
C ASN A 61 14.37 -7.90 7.36
N PHE A 62 14.65 -6.79 8.04
CA PHE A 62 15.98 -6.42 8.50
C PHE A 62 15.94 -6.19 10.01
N PRO A 63 16.94 -6.66 10.80
CA PRO A 63 18.15 -7.40 10.40
C PRO A 63 17.90 -8.87 10.03
N PRO A 64 18.85 -9.55 9.34
CA PRO A 64 18.80 -10.99 9.12
C PRO A 64 18.71 -11.75 10.46
N PRO A 65 18.10 -12.96 10.44
CA PRO A 65 17.80 -13.71 11.65
C PRO A 65 19.04 -13.94 12.52
N PRO A 66 18.85 -14.21 13.84
CA PRO A 66 19.94 -14.57 14.72
C PRO A 66 20.74 -15.75 14.15
N PRO A 67 22.06 -15.79 14.36
CA PRO A 67 22.87 -16.92 13.94
C PRO A 67 22.36 -18.21 14.59
N SER A 68 22.36 -19.30 13.81
CA SER A 68 22.07 -20.64 14.32
C SER A 68 23.13 -21.07 15.34
N ALA A 69 22.87 -22.14 16.08
CA ALA A 69 23.83 -22.72 17.02
C ALA A 69 25.20 -23.01 16.39
N ASP A 70 25.23 -23.29 15.08
CA ASP A 70 26.43 -23.57 14.28
C ASP A 70 27.18 -22.31 13.81
N GLY A 71 26.74 -21.10 14.20
CA GLY A 71 27.37 -19.83 13.85
C GLY A 71 27.03 -19.28 12.46
N SER A 72 26.33 -20.04 11.61
CA SER A 72 25.84 -19.57 10.31
C SER A 72 24.69 -18.58 10.46
N ARG A 73 24.69 -17.50 9.67
CA ARG A 73 23.58 -16.54 9.61
C ARG A 73 22.71 -16.83 8.39
N GLY A 74 21.43 -17.13 8.62
CA GLY A 74 20.46 -17.36 7.54
C GLY A 74 20.15 -16.09 6.75
N GLU A 75 19.67 -16.26 5.52
CA GLU A 75 19.21 -15.16 4.67
C GLU A 75 17.95 -14.47 5.25
N ALA A 76 17.78 -13.20 4.92
CA ALA A 76 16.57 -12.46 5.29
C ALA A 76 15.34 -13.05 4.58
N LYS A 77 14.37 -13.53 5.36
CA LYS A 77 13.12 -14.07 4.80
C LYS A 77 12.33 -12.96 4.11
N THR A 78 11.95 -13.21 2.86
CA THR A 78 11.03 -12.36 2.10
C THR A 78 9.59 -12.77 2.41
N THR A 79 8.74 -11.79 2.71
CA THR A 79 7.29 -11.96 2.84
C THR A 79 6.59 -11.33 1.65
N TRP A 80 5.62 -12.05 1.09
CA TRP A 80 4.83 -11.63 -0.06
C TRP A 80 3.43 -11.22 0.41
N HIS A 81 3.09 -9.95 0.22
CA HIS A 81 1.80 -9.39 0.61
C HIS A 81 0.93 -9.23 -0.62
N THR A 82 -0.21 -9.90 -0.67
CA THR A 82 -1.18 -9.72 -1.77
C THR A 82 -2.20 -8.66 -1.38
N VAL A 83 -2.31 -7.60 -2.17
CA VAL A 83 -3.18 -6.46 -1.93
C VAL A 83 -4.21 -6.35 -3.05
N LEU A 84 -5.45 -6.03 -2.66
CA LEU A 84 -6.61 -5.96 -3.55
C LEU A 84 -7.16 -4.53 -3.62
N SER A 85 -7.29 -4.00 -4.82
CA SER A 85 -7.92 -2.70 -5.10
C SER A 85 -9.25 -2.89 -5.81
N PHE A 86 -10.32 -2.39 -5.21
CA PHE A 86 -11.67 -2.38 -5.78
C PHE A 86 -12.09 -1.00 -6.30
N ASN A 87 -11.18 -0.03 -6.34
CA ASN A 87 -11.47 1.33 -6.78
C ASN A 87 -11.12 1.49 -8.28
N PRO A 88 -12.12 1.67 -9.17
CA PRO A 88 -11.87 1.77 -10.61
C PRO A 88 -10.89 2.88 -11.00
N GLY A 89 -10.95 4.04 -10.33
CA GLY A 89 -10.07 5.17 -10.63
C GLY A 89 -8.60 4.89 -10.29
N VAL A 90 -8.36 4.09 -9.24
CA VAL A 90 -7.01 3.67 -8.84
C VAL A 90 -6.54 2.49 -9.69
N ASN A 91 -7.45 1.62 -10.13
CA ASN A 91 -7.12 0.44 -10.93
C ASN A 91 -6.39 0.82 -12.23
N THR A 92 -6.83 1.88 -12.92
CA THR A 92 -6.15 2.38 -14.13
C THR A 92 -4.71 2.84 -13.84
N TYR A 93 -4.46 3.45 -12.67
CA TYR A 93 -3.12 3.83 -12.26
C TYR A 93 -2.26 2.61 -11.93
N LEU A 94 -2.80 1.65 -11.17
CA LEU A 94 -2.10 0.43 -10.79
C LEU A 94 -1.66 -0.40 -12.00
N GLN A 95 -2.49 -0.50 -13.03
CA GLN A 95 -2.16 -1.24 -14.26
C GLN A 95 -0.97 -0.66 -15.03
N ARG A 96 -0.61 0.61 -14.80
CA ARG A 96 0.58 1.23 -15.41
C ARG A 96 1.87 0.86 -14.69
N LEU A 97 1.79 0.29 -13.50
CA LEU A 97 2.96 -0.11 -12.73
C LEU A 97 3.56 -1.39 -13.29
N LYS A 98 4.88 -1.53 -13.12
CA LYS A 98 5.65 -2.67 -13.60
C LYS A 98 6.30 -3.44 -12.46
N LYS A 99 6.48 -4.75 -12.66
CA LYS A 99 7.29 -5.62 -11.80
C LYS A 99 8.62 -4.96 -11.47
N GLY A 100 9.02 -5.05 -10.20
CA GLY A 100 10.27 -4.46 -9.71
C GLY A 100 10.14 -3.01 -9.23
N SER A 101 9.03 -2.32 -9.55
CA SER A 101 8.77 -0.98 -9.01
C SER A 101 8.81 -1.02 -7.48
N GLN A 102 9.61 -0.13 -6.90
CA GLN A 102 9.64 0.09 -5.46
C GLN A 102 8.44 0.97 -5.09
N VAL A 103 7.62 0.48 -4.18
CA VAL A 103 6.34 1.09 -3.83
C VAL A 103 6.21 1.23 -2.31
N PHE A 104 5.61 2.34 -1.90
CA PHE A 104 5.02 2.51 -0.59
C PHE A 104 3.51 2.25 -0.71
N VAL A 105 2.97 1.39 0.15
CA VAL A 105 1.56 0.99 0.12
C VAL A 105 0.97 1.11 1.51
N GLU A 106 -0.19 1.75 1.61
CA GLU A 106 -1.06 1.64 2.77
C GLU A 106 -2.25 0.75 2.41
N ALA A 107 -2.53 -0.20 3.28
CA ALA A 107 -3.66 -1.10 3.14
C ALA A 107 -4.43 -1.23 4.46
N ASN A 108 -5.74 -1.34 4.36
CA ASN A 108 -6.55 -1.79 5.47
C ASN A 108 -6.33 -3.28 5.68
N PHE A 109 -6.01 -3.66 6.92
CA PHE A 109 -5.72 -5.03 7.33
C PHE A 109 -6.95 -5.67 7.94
N GLU A 110 -7.36 -6.80 7.41
CA GLU A 110 -8.45 -7.61 7.94
C GLU A 110 -7.99 -9.07 8.03
N LEU A 111 -8.21 -9.70 9.18
CA LEU A 111 -7.99 -11.13 9.36
C LEU A 111 -9.36 -11.81 9.39
N ARG A 112 -9.60 -12.72 8.45
CA ARG A 112 -10.81 -13.55 8.45
C ARG A 112 -10.50 -14.89 9.08
N GLU A 113 -11.28 -15.22 10.10
CA GLU A 113 -11.23 -16.51 10.74
C GLU A 113 -11.79 -17.59 9.82
N PRO A 114 -11.25 -18.82 9.90
CA PRO A 114 -11.79 -19.95 9.16
C PRO A 114 -13.22 -20.26 9.62
N ASP A 115 -14.05 -20.75 8.70
CA ASP A 115 -15.36 -21.30 9.05
C ASP A 115 -15.13 -22.59 9.87
N PRO A 116 -15.68 -22.70 11.10
CA PRO A 116 -15.49 -23.88 11.94
C PRO A 116 -16.06 -25.17 11.33
N ASN A 117 -16.96 -25.07 10.35
CA ASN A 117 -17.55 -26.23 9.67
C ASN A 117 -16.88 -26.55 8.32
N ALA A 118 -15.95 -25.72 7.86
CA ALA A 118 -15.25 -25.97 6.60
C ALA A 118 -14.07 -26.92 6.81
N ASP A 119 -13.81 -27.76 5.81
CA ASP A 119 -12.62 -28.62 5.81
C ASP A 119 -11.34 -27.75 5.87
N PRO A 120 -10.34 -28.13 6.68
CA PRO A 120 -9.12 -27.34 6.91
C PRO A 120 -8.26 -27.17 5.64
N ASP A 121 -8.46 -28.04 4.64
CA ASP A 121 -7.76 -27.98 3.35
C ASP A 121 -8.43 -27.00 2.37
N THR A 122 -9.65 -26.54 2.67
CA THR A 122 -10.31 -25.53 1.85
C THR A 122 -9.83 -24.13 2.23
N PRO A 123 -9.86 -23.16 1.31
CA PRO A 123 -9.57 -21.76 1.66
C PRO A 123 -10.46 -21.24 2.79
N GLN A 124 -11.67 -21.78 2.96
CA GLN A 124 -12.60 -21.37 4.01
C GLN A 124 -12.25 -21.97 5.38
N GLY A 125 -11.58 -23.12 5.42
CA GLY A 125 -11.05 -23.71 6.66
C GLY A 125 -9.71 -23.14 7.12
N GLN A 126 -9.14 -22.18 6.38
CA GLN A 126 -7.87 -21.52 6.72
C GLN A 126 -8.06 -20.04 7.04
N ARG A 127 -7.21 -19.51 7.92
CA ARG A 127 -7.16 -18.08 8.22
C ARG A 127 -6.74 -17.30 6.98
N GLN A 128 -7.51 -16.29 6.60
CA GLN A 128 -7.22 -15.47 5.44
C GLN A 128 -6.83 -14.05 5.86
N ILE A 129 -5.69 -13.59 5.36
CA ILE A 129 -5.29 -12.18 5.47
C ILE A 129 -5.85 -11.46 4.26
N PHE A 130 -6.66 -10.43 4.52
CA PHE A 130 -7.26 -9.60 3.50
C PHE A 130 -6.67 -8.20 3.58
N LEU A 131 -5.91 -7.81 2.55
CA LEU A 131 -5.31 -6.48 2.45
C LEU A 131 -6.05 -5.69 1.37
N ARG A 132 -6.80 -4.68 1.80
CA ARG A 132 -7.51 -3.78 0.88
C ARG A 132 -6.69 -2.53 0.67
N HIS A 133 -6.41 -2.21 -0.58
CA HIS A 133 -5.68 -1.02 -1.00
C HIS A 133 -6.33 0.26 -0.45
N GLU A 134 -5.53 1.14 0.15
CA GLU A 134 -5.93 2.50 0.53
C GLU A 134 -5.14 3.54 -0.27
N THR A 135 -3.80 3.47 -0.23
CA THR A 135 -2.93 4.34 -1.03
C THR A 135 -1.71 3.59 -1.54
N ILE A 136 -1.16 4.06 -2.67
CA ILE A 136 0.11 3.58 -3.21
C ILE A 136 0.90 4.78 -3.72
N ARG A 137 2.21 4.76 -3.52
CA ARG A 137 3.16 5.71 -4.10
C ARG A 137 4.33 4.94 -4.67
N VAL A 138 4.68 5.22 -5.92
CA VAL A 138 5.90 4.68 -6.52
C VAL A 138 7.07 5.51 -6.01
N LEU A 139 8.02 4.85 -5.36
CA LEU A 139 9.25 5.47 -4.87
C LEU A 139 10.34 5.41 -5.94
N LYS A 140 10.42 4.30 -6.68
CA LYS A 140 11.41 4.08 -7.73
C LYS A 140 10.84 3.15 -8.79
N MET A 141 10.93 3.55 -10.06
CA MET A 141 10.60 2.67 -11.18
C MET A 141 11.78 1.75 -11.52
N PRO A 142 11.52 0.53 -12.02
CA PRO A 142 12.57 -0.33 -12.55
C PRO A 142 13.16 0.33 -13.80
N ARG A 143 14.47 0.15 -14.01
CA ARG A 143 15.10 0.58 -15.26
C ARG A 143 14.68 -0.36 -16.37
N ASP A 144 14.30 0.18 -17.53
CA ASP A 144 14.02 -0.63 -18.71
C ASP A 144 15.33 -1.23 -19.22
N VAL A 145 15.38 -2.57 -19.26
CA VAL A 145 16.58 -3.34 -19.68
C VAL A 145 16.93 -3.09 -21.16
N SER A 146 16.01 -2.51 -21.93
CA SER A 146 16.23 -2.16 -23.34
C SER A 146 17.08 -0.89 -23.56
N GLU A 147 17.28 -0.05 -22.55
CA GLU A 147 18.16 1.13 -22.69
C GLU A 147 19.63 0.79 -22.43
N SER A 148 19.93 -0.11 -21.48
CA SER A 148 21.32 -0.47 -21.16
C SER A 148 22.02 -1.23 -22.28
N SER A 149 21.27 -1.98 -23.09
CA SER A 149 21.81 -2.75 -24.21
C SER A 149 22.15 -1.87 -25.43
N ARG A 150 21.59 -0.66 -25.53
CA ARG A 150 21.92 0.30 -26.61
C ARG A 150 23.13 1.16 -26.29
N GLU A 151 23.42 1.38 -25.02
CA GLU A 151 24.61 2.14 -24.59
C GLU A 151 25.89 1.30 -24.79
N GLU A 152 25.85 0.00 -24.48
CA GLU A 152 26.99 -0.92 -24.67
C GLU A 152 27.35 -1.16 -26.15
N GLU A 153 26.38 -1.15 -27.07
CA GLU A 153 26.65 -1.20 -28.53
C GLU A 153 27.18 0.12 -29.11
N SER A 154 27.03 1.25 -28.40
CA SER A 154 27.50 2.56 -28.87
C SER A 154 28.91 2.93 -28.40
N GLU A 155 29.44 2.21 -27.40
CA GLU A 155 30.81 2.34 -26.89
C GLU A 155 31.77 1.26 -27.43
N SER A 156 31.28 0.35 -28.29
CA SER A 156 32.06 -0.71 -28.96
C SER A 156 32.36 -0.36 -30.42
#